data_AF-A0A526YX89-F1
#
_entry.id   AF-A0A526YX89-F1
#
_cell.length_a   1.000
_cell.length_b   1.000
_cell.length_c   1.000
_cell.angle_alpha   90.00
_cell.angle_beta   90.00
_cell.angle_gamma   90.00
#
_symmetry.space_group_name_H-M   'P 1'
#
loop_
_entity.id
_entity.type
_entity.pdbx_description
1 polymer ?
#
loop_
_entity_poly.entity_id
_entity_poly.type
_entity_poly.pdbx_seq_one_letter_code
_entity_poly.pdbx_strand_id
1 'polypeptide(L)' 'DGHDISRDYRAARSLIGLVPQELTIDAFESVWATVNYSRGLFGKPANHAFVEKVLRDLSLWDKKDAKAIT' A
#
# COMPACT_ATOMS: atom_id res chain seq x y z
N ASP A 1 8.27 -22.39 -7.17
CA ASP A 1 8.99 -21.15 -7.47
C ASP A 1 9.46 -20.50 -6.19
N GLY A 2 10.76 -20.29 -6.07
CA GLY A 2 11.39 -19.69 -4.89
C GLY A 2 12.42 -18.66 -5.34
N HIS A 3 12.54 -17.59 -4.56
CA HIS A 3 13.53 -16.53 -4.77
C HIS A 3 14.50 -16.50 -3.59
N ASP A 4 15.81 -16.42 -3.88
CA ASP A 4 16.83 -16.25 -2.85
C ASP A 4 16.70 -14.83 -2.25
N ILE A 5 16.48 -14.72 -0.94
CA ILE A 5 16.26 -13.41 -0.31
C ILE A 5 17.49 -12.51 -0.30
N SER A 6 18.69 -13.06 -0.46
CA SER A 6 19.95 -12.31 -0.52
C SER A 6 20.25 -11.85 -1.94
N ARG A 7 19.98 -12.67 -2.95
CA ARG A 7 20.29 -12.38 -4.37
C ARG A 7 19.12 -11.75 -5.12
N ASP A 8 17.91 -12.22 -4.87
CA ASP A 8 16.67 -11.90 -5.59
C ASP A 8 15.67 -11.12 -4.71
N TYR A 9 16.18 -10.33 -3.76
CA TYR A 9 15.38 -9.67 -2.72
C TYR A 9 14.17 -8.87 -3.27
N ARG A 10 14.27 -8.27 -4.46
CA ARG A 10 13.16 -7.53 -5.09
C ARG A 10 12.04 -8.46 -5.56
N ALA A 11 12.39 -9.57 -6.20
CA ALA A 11 11.42 -10.56 -6.66
C ALA A 11 10.77 -11.27 -5.47
N ALA A 12 11.56 -11.60 -4.43
CA ALA A 12 11.03 -12.14 -3.19
C ALA A 12 10.03 -11.18 -2.50
N ARG A 13 10.38 -9.89 -2.37
CA ARG A 13 9.53 -8.87 -1.71
C ARG A 13 8.29 -8.50 -2.50
N SER A 14 8.25 -8.69 -3.82
CA SER A 14 7.06 -8.39 -4.62
C SER A 14 5.93 -9.41 -4.41
N LEU A 15 6.26 -10.58 -3.84
CA LEU A 15 5.31 -11.66 -3.55
C LEU A 15 4.74 -11.61 -2.13
N ILE A 16 5.27 -10.74 -1.26
CA ILE A 16 4.94 -10.70 0.16
C ILE A 16 4.46 -9.30 0.55
N GLY A 17 3.29 -9.21 1.19
CA GLY A 17 2.83 -8.02 1.88
C GLY A 17 3.16 -8.11 3.37
N LEU A 18 3.88 -7.13 3.92
CA LEU A 18 4.17 -7.04 5.36
C LEU A 18 3.19 -6.08 6.04
N VAL A 19 2.56 -6.53 7.12
CA VAL A 19 1.73 -5.69 8.00
C VAL A 19 2.43 -5.62 9.36
N PRO A 20 3.11 -4.51 9.68
CA PRO A 20 3.80 -4.35 10.95
C PRO A 20 2.80 -4.08 12.07
N GLN A 21 3.20 -4.37 13.31
CA GLN A 21 2.39 -4.09 14.49
C GLN A 21 2.21 -2.59 14.76
N GLU A 22 3.25 -1.79 14.47
CA GLU A 22 3.22 -0.34 14.52
C GLU A 22 3.38 0.22 13.10
N LEU A 23 2.49 1.14 12.73
CA LEU A 23 2.47 1.81 11.44
C LEU A 23 2.84 3.27 11.64
N THR A 24 4.02 3.68 11.18
CA THR A 24 4.35 5.10 11.05
C THR A 24 3.77 5.60 9.73
N ILE A 25 2.55 6.11 9.78
CA ILE A 25 1.92 6.79 8.63
C ILE A 25 2.20 8.28 8.78
N ASP A 26 2.51 8.95 7.66
CA ASP A 26 2.63 10.40 7.65
C ASP A 26 1.27 11.01 8.04
N ALA A 27 1.21 11.66 9.20
CA ALA A 27 -0.01 12.17 9.81
C ALA A 27 -0.68 13.29 8.99
N PHE A 28 -0.03 13.81 7.95
CA PHE A 28 -0.56 14.86 7.09
C PHE A 28 -1.22 14.32 5.82
N GLU A 29 -0.93 13.08 5.43
CA GLU A 29 -1.44 12.48 4.20
C GLU A 29 -2.84 11.85 4.39
N SER A 30 -3.65 11.92 3.33
CA SER A 30 -4.95 11.23 3.30
C SER A 30 -4.75 9.73 3.01
N VAL A 31 -5.70 8.89 3.46
CA VAL A 31 -5.72 7.45 3.12
C VAL A 31 -5.58 7.24 1.61
N TRP A 32 -6.28 8.05 0.81
CA TRP A 32 -6.22 8.01 -0.64
C TRP A 32 -4.82 8.29 -1.18
N ALA A 33 -4.16 9.35 -0.69
CA ALA A 33 -2.82 9.72 -1.10
C ALA A 33 -1.79 8.63 -0.72
N THR A 34 -1.83 8.15 0.53
CA THR A 34 -0.93 7.10 1.02
C THR A 34 -1.04 5.81 0.20
N VAL A 35 -2.26 5.34 -0.07
CA VAL A 35 -2.46 4.08 -0.81
C VAL A 35 -2.07 4.25 -2.28
N ASN A 36 -2.36 5.39 -2.92
CA ASN A 36 -1.89 5.64 -4.28
C ASN A 36 -0.36 5.75 -4.37
N TYR A 37 0.27 6.41 -3.38
CA TYR A 37 1.73 6.51 -3.29
C TYR A 37 2.40 5.13 -3.18
N SER A 38 1.80 4.21 -2.41
CA SER A 38 2.32 2.84 -2.27
C SER A 38 2.49 2.13 -3.62
N ARG A 39 1.62 2.38 -4.61
CA ARG A 39 1.75 1.78 -5.94
C ARG A 39 3.06 2.18 -6.61
N GLY A 40 3.43 3.46 -6.52
CA GLY A 40 4.69 3.99 -7.04
C GLY A 40 5.89 3.37 -6.34
N LEU A 41 5.84 3.23 -5.01
CA LEU A 41 6.89 2.56 -4.23
C LEU A 41 7.15 1.11 -4.70
N PHE A 42 6.10 0.41 -5.12
CA PHE A 42 6.19 -0.96 -5.64
C PHE A 42 6.31 -1.04 -7.17
N GLY A 43 6.63 0.06 -7.84
CA GLY A 43 6.86 0.10 -9.30
C GLY A 43 5.61 -0.20 -10.13
N LYS A 44 4.41 0.02 -9.57
CA LYS A 44 3.14 -0.15 -10.28
C LYS A 44 2.64 1.20 -10.81
N PRO A 45 2.08 1.26 -12.03
CA PRO A 45 1.52 2.49 -12.57
C PRO A 45 0.30 2.95 -11.75
N ALA A 46 -0.01 4.24 -11.82
CA ALA A 46 -1.22 4.80 -11.23
C ALA A 46 -2.47 4.04 -11.74
N ASN A 47 -3.35 3.67 -10.83
CA ASN A 47 -4.61 3.00 -11.16
C ASN A 47 -5.64 3.31 -10.07
N HIS A 48 -6.33 4.45 -10.21
CA HIS A 48 -7.29 4.93 -9.23
C HIS A 48 -8.50 4.00 -9.09
N ALA A 49 -8.96 3.38 -10.17
CA ALA A 49 -10.07 2.44 -10.14
C ALA A 49 -9.76 1.20 -9.29
N PHE A 50 -8.53 0.67 -9.39
CA PHE A 50 -8.09 -0.43 -8.53
C PHE A 50 -8.01 0.00 -7.06
N VAL A 51 -7.47 1.18 -6.76
CA VAL A 51 -7.37 1.68 -5.39
C VAL A 51 -8.75 1.90 -4.78
N GLU A 52 -9.68 2.51 -5.52
CA GLU A 52 -11.07 2.65 -5.10
C GLU A 52 -11.71 1.30 -4.79
N LYS A 53 -11.56 0.32 -5.70
CA LYS A 53 -12.07 -1.03 -5.46
C LYS A 53 -11.53 -1.61 -4.14
N VAL A 54 -10.22 -1.55 -3.91
CA VAL A 54 -9.60 -2.05 -2.68
C VAL A 54 -10.14 -1.33 -1.44
N LEU A 55 -10.26 -0.01 -1.47
CA LEU A 55 -10.80 0.74 -0.34
C LEU A 55 -12.27 0.41 -0.06
N ARG A 56 -13.07 0.15 -1.10
CA ARG A 56 -14.45 -0.32 -0.94
C ARG A 56 -14.52 -1.73 -0.38
N ASP A 57 -13.70 -2.65 -0.89
CA ASP A 57 -13.59 -4.02 -0.40
C ASP A 57 -13.21 -4.06 1.11
N LEU A 58 -12.44 -3.06 1.57
CA LEU A 58 -12.03 -2.90 2.97
C LEU A 58 -12.95 -1.98 3.80
N SER A 59 -14.07 -1.51 3.25
CA SER A 59 -14.97 -0.54 3.92
C SER A 59 -14.28 0.75 4.38
N LEU A 60 -13.21 1.16 3.69
CA LEU A 60 -12.42 2.37 3.97
C LEU A 60 -12.71 3.52 3.02
N TRP A 61 -13.53 3.31 1.98
CA TRP A 61 -13.81 4.31 0.95
C TRP A 61 -14.33 5.64 1.51
N ASP A 62 -15.24 5.59 2.48
CA ASP A 62 -15.83 6.80 3.09
C ASP A 62 -14.80 7.60 3.91
N LYS A 63 -13.66 6.99 4.24
CA LYS A 63 -12.53 7.61 4.95
C LYS A 63 -11.37 7.97 4.03
N LYS A 64 -11.53 7.91 2.71
CA LYS A 64 -10.43 8.12 1.75
C LYS A 64 -9.74 9.48 1.92
N ASP A 65 -10.48 10.52 2.31
CA ASP A 65 -9.96 11.88 2.52
C ASP A 65 -9.60 12.16 3.99
N ALA A 66 -9.85 11.20 4.88
CA ALA A 66 -9.41 11.29 6.26
C ALA A 66 -7.90 11.16 6.33
N LYS A 67 -7.29 11.88 7.28
CA LYS A 67 -5.90 11.67 7.64
C LYS A 67 -5.77 10.31 8.31
N ALA A 68 -4.74 9.56 7.96
CA ALA A 68 -4.42 8.31 8.61
C ALA A 68 -3.83 8.62 10.00
N ILE A 69 -4.71 8.86 10.97
CA ILE A 69 -4.35 9.09 12.37
C ILE A 69 -4.34 7.74 13.07
N THR A 70 -3.18 7.32 13.56
CA THR A 70 -3.02 6.29 14.60
C THR A 70 -3.40 6.83 15.96
#